data_AF-A0A2D5LMN3-F1
#
_entry.id   AF-A0A2D5LMN3-F1
#
_cell.length_a   1.000
_cell.length_b   1.000
_cell.length_c   1.000
_cell.angle_alpha   90.00
_cell.angle_beta   90.00
_cell.angle_gamma   90.00
#
_symmetry.space_group_name_H-M   'P 1'
#
loop_
_entity.id
_entity.type
_entity.pdbx_description
1 polymer ?
#
loop_
_entity_poly.entity_id
_entity_poly.type
_entity_poly.pdbx_seq_one_letter_code
_entity_poly.pdbx_strand_id
1 'polypeptide(L)' 'MKVLSFVGTIAMFLVGGGILTHSIPFLHHLAEPVTQLIPQIALILSIAADGIAGLIAGTIIAFALAIFNKARQ' A
#
# COMPACT_ATOMS: atom_id res chain seq x y z
N MET A 1 -21.59 5.92 -10.28
CA MET A 1 -20.53 4.97 -10.68
C MET A 1 -19.12 5.42 -10.29
N LYS A 2 -18.76 6.71 -10.40
CA LYS A 2 -17.41 7.22 -10.08
C LYS A 2 -16.94 6.95 -8.65
N VAL A 3 -17.83 7.11 -7.65
CA VAL A 3 -17.50 6.89 -6.24
C VAL A 3 -17.08 5.45 -5.98
N LEU A 4 -17.83 4.48 -6.50
CA LEU A 4 -17.55 3.06 -6.28
C LEU A 4 -16.23 2.63 -6.93
N SER A 5 -15.91 3.19 -8.11
CA SER A 5 -14.62 2.95 -8.78
C SER A 5 -13.45 3.49 -7.95
N PHE A 6 -13.58 4.72 -7.43
CA PHE A 6 -12.54 5.33 -6.59
C PHE A 6 -12.32 4.56 -5.28
N VAL A 7 -13.39 4.20 -4.58
CA VAL A 7 -13.33 3.38 -3.36
C VAL A 7 -12.73 2.01 -3.66
N GLY A 8 -13.09 1.40 -4.80
CA GLY A 8 -12.51 0.15 -5.26
C GLY A 8 -10.99 0.24 -5.50
N THR A 9 -10.51 1.34 -6.09
CA THR A 9 -9.06 1.57 -6.27
C THR A 9 -8.35 1.68 -4.93
N ILE A 10 -8.89 2.43 -3.97
CA ILE A 10 -8.31 2.53 -2.62
C ILE A 10 -8.28 1.15 -1.96
N ALA A 11 -9.37 0.38 -2.06
CA ALA A 11 -9.46 -0.95 -1.48
C ALA A 11 -8.41 -1.91 -2.07
N MET A 12 -8.16 -1.86 -3.38
CA MET A 12 -7.12 -2.67 -4.03
C MET A 12 -5.71 -2.39 -3.48
N PHE A 13 -5.34 -1.12 -3.29
CA PHE A 13 -4.05 -0.76 -2.69
C PHE A 13 -3.97 -1.14 -1.22
N LEU A 14 -5.06 -0.97 -0.46
CA LEU A 14 -5.11 -1.34 0.95
C LEU A 14 -4.92 -2.86 1.14
N VAL A 15 -5.63 -3.68 0.35
CA VAL A 15 -5.53 -5.14 0.42
C VAL A 15 -4.13 -5.60 -0.01
N GLY A 16 -3.60 -5.09 -1.11
CA GLY A 16 -2.25 -5.45 -1.56
C GLY A 16 -1.16 -5.01 -0.57
N GLY A 17 -1.30 -3.82 0.00
CA GLY A 17 -0.39 -3.28 1.00
C GLY A 17 -0.36 -4.10 2.29
N GLY A 18 -1.52 -4.51 2.80
CA GLY A 18 -1.62 -5.39 3.97
C GLY A 18 -0.93 -6.74 3.76
N ILE A 19 -1.01 -7.31 2.55
CA ILE A 19 -0.27 -8.53 2.20
C ILE A 19 1.24 -8.29 2.28
N LEU A 20 1.74 -7.17 1.76
CA LEU A 20 3.17 -6.85 1.76
C LEU A 20 3.72 -6.60 3.17
N THR A 21 3.02 -5.79 3.97
CA THR A 21 3.45 -5.43 5.33
C THR A 21 3.45 -6.61 6.29
N HIS A 22 2.52 -7.56 6.10
CA HIS A 22 2.46 -8.78 6.93
C HIS A 22 3.40 -9.87 6.44
N SER A 23 3.68 -9.96 5.14
CA SER A 23 4.53 -11.03 4.59
C SER A 23 6.02 -10.69 4.63
N ILE A 24 6.37 -9.41 4.73
CA ILE A 24 7.76 -8.94 4.70
C ILE A 24 8.12 -8.31 6.06
N PRO A 25 8.96 -8.98 6.89
CA PRO A 25 9.30 -8.51 8.24
C PRO A 25 9.87 -7.09 8.29
N PHE A 26 10.65 -6.70 7.27
CA PHE A 26 11.20 -5.35 7.15
C PHE A 26 10.12 -4.27 7.05
N LEU A 27 9.07 -4.51 6.26
CA LEU A 27 7.94 -3.58 6.13
C LEU A 27 7.10 -3.51 7.40
N HIS A 28 6.99 -4.62 8.13
CA HIS A 28 6.31 -4.65 9.43
C HIS A 28 6.99 -3.72 10.44
N HIS A 29 8.32 -3.81 10.58
CA HIS A 29 9.08 -2.93 11.48
C HIS A 29 9.07 -1.45 11.09
N LEU A 30 8.88 -1.14 9.80
CA LEU A 30 8.70 0.23 9.33
C LEU A 30 7.31 0.79 9.69
N ALA A 31 6.29 -0.07 9.73
CA ALA A 31 4.92 0.31 10.08
C ALA A 31 4.69 0.39 11.61
N GLU A 32 5.39 -0.44 12.38
CA GLU A 32 5.34 -0.51 13.85
C GLU A 32 5.45 0.85 14.58
N PRO A 33 6.45 1.71 14.28
CA PRO A 33 6.57 3.00 14.95
C PRO A 33 5.41 3.94 14.60
N VAL A 34 4.81 3.80 13.42
CA VAL A 34 3.65 4.61 13.01
C VAL A 34 2.43 4.20 13.82
N THR A 35 2.13 2.91 13.94
CA THR A 35 0.94 2.42 14.66
C THR A 35 1.01 2.71 16.16
N GLN A 36 2.20 2.86 16.73
CA GLN A 36 2.42 3.18 18.14
C GLN A 36 2.36 4.68 18.48
N LEU A 37 2.28 5.59 17.49
CA LEU A 37 2.21 7.03 17.73
C LEU A 37 1.00 7.43 18.58
N ILE A 38 -0.17 6.88 18.27
CA ILE A 38 -1.43 7.18 18.95
C ILE A 38 -2.22 5.87 19.16
N PRO A 39 -2.08 5.23 20.33
CA PRO A 39 -2.66 3.92 20.60
C PRO A 39 -4.18 3.86 20.41
N GLN A 40 -4.91 4.96 20.69
CA GLN A 40 -6.36 5.00 20.56
C GLN A 40 -6.84 4.83 19.10
N ILE A 41 -5.99 5.11 18.11
CA ILE A 41 -6.32 5.02 16.69
C ILE A 41 -5.37 4.08 15.94
N ALA A 42 -4.68 3.18 16.64
CA ALA A 42 -3.71 2.24 16.07
C ALA A 42 -4.25 1.45 14.87
N LEU A 43 -5.54 1.06 14.91
CA LEU A 43 -6.22 0.37 13.79
C LEU A 43 -6.24 1.25 12.52
N ILE A 44 -6.62 2.52 12.67
CA ILE A 44 -6.68 3.47 11.55
C ILE A 44 -5.27 3.73 11.00
N LEU A 45 -4.27 3.85 11.88
CA LEU A 45 -2.89 4.02 11.45
C LEU A 45 -2.34 2.78 10.74
N SER A 46 -2.72 1.58 11.18
CA SER A 46 -2.35 0.33 10.50
C SER A 46 -2.94 0.28 9.10
N ILE A 47 -4.24 0.57 8.96
CA ILE A 47 -4.91 0.65 7.65
C ILE A 47 -4.23 1.70 6.76
N ALA A 48 -3.93 2.88 7.30
CA ALA A 48 -3.26 3.93 6.54
C ALA A 48 -1.84 3.51 6.10
N ALA A 49 -1.07 2.88 7.00
CA ALA A 49 0.28 2.38 6.71
C ALA A 49 0.26 1.30 5.63
N ASP A 50 -0.67 0.35 5.72
CA ASP A 50 -0.87 -0.68 4.70
C ASP A 50 -1.23 -0.05 3.35
N GLY A 51 -2.20 0.88 3.32
CA GLY A 51 -2.59 1.58 2.10
C GLY A 51 -1.44 2.36 1.46
N ILE A 52 -0.62 3.04 2.25
CA ILE A 52 0.57 3.76 1.78
C ILE A 52 1.62 2.77 1.22
N ALA A 53 1.89 1.68 1.93
CA ALA A 53 2.82 0.65 1.47
C ALA A 53 2.37 0.04 0.14
N GLY A 54 1.08 -0.29 0.01
CA GLY A 54 0.48 -0.80 -1.21
C GLY A 54 0.55 0.20 -2.37
N LEU A 55 0.31 1.48 -2.11
CA LEU A 55 0.42 2.54 -3.11
C LEU A 55 1.87 2.70 -3.60
N ILE A 56 2.85 2.73 -2.69
CA ILE A 56 4.27 2.83 -3.05
C ILE A 56 4.70 1.62 -3.87
N ALA A 57 4.40 0.41 -3.40
CA ALA A 57 4.75 -0.81 -4.13
C ALA A 57 4.08 -0.86 -5.51
N GLY A 58 2.78 -0.55 -5.58
CA GLY A 58 2.03 -0.55 -6.82
C GLY A 58 2.54 0.48 -7.84
N THR A 59 2.90 1.68 -7.38
CA THR A 59 3.50 2.72 -8.25
C THR A 59 4.88 2.33 -8.76
N ILE A 60 5.73 1.73 -7.92
CA ILE A 60 7.04 1.20 -8.32
C ILE A 60 6.88 0.13 -9.41
N ILE A 61 5.99 -0.84 -9.19
CA ILE A 61 5.74 -1.93 -10.14
C ILE A 61 5.18 -1.37 -11.45
N ALA A 62 4.17 -0.49 -11.37
CA ALA A 62 3.58 0.12 -12.56
C ALA A 62 4.62 0.90 -13.38
N PHE A 63 5.51 1.64 -12.72
CA PHE A 63 6.57 2.38 -13.38
C PHE A 63 7.62 1.47 -14.01
N ALA A 64 8.04 0.42 -13.31
CA ALA A 64 8.97 -0.58 -13.84
C ALA A 64 8.39 -1.28 -15.09
N LEU A 65 7.11 -1.67 -15.04
CA LEU A 65 6.42 -2.26 -16.18
C LEU A 65 6.26 -1.27 -17.34
N ALA A 66 6.00 0.01 -17.06
CA ALA A 66 5.92 1.04 -18.09
C ALA A 66 7.25 1.22 -18.83
N ILE A 67 8.38 1.25 -18.11
CA ILE A 67 9.71 1.31 -18.71
C ILE A 67 10.01 0.05 -19.51
N PHE A 68 9.75 -1.13 -18.93
CA PHE A 68 9.98 -2.40 -19.60
C PHE A 68 9.20 -2.54 -20.91
N ASN A 69 7.92 -2.17 -20.89
CA ASN A 69 7.08 -2.19 -22.08
C ASN A 69 7.56 -1.20 -23.14
N LYS A 70 8.01 -0.01 -22.73
CA LYS A 70 8.58 0.98 -23.65
C LYS A 70 9.90 0.51 -24.27
N ALA A 71 10.73 -0.23 -23.53
CA ALA A 71 11.99 -0.77 -24.05
C ALA A 71 11.81 -1.98 -24.98
N ARG A 72 10.67 -2.67 -24.88
CA ARG A 72 10.31 -3.81 -25.72
C ARG A 72 9.63 -3.41 -27.04
N GLN A 73 8.99 -2.24 -27.07
CA GLN A 73 8.43 -1.63 -28.29
C GLN A 73 9.53 -0.99 -29.14
#